data_AF-A0A835KWF4-F1
#
_entry.id   AF-A0A835KWF4-F1
#
_cell.length_a   1.000
_cell.length_b   1.000
_cell.length_c   1.000
_cell.angle_alpha   90.00
_cell.angle_beta   90.00
_cell.angle_gamma   90.00
#
_symmetry.space_group_name_H-M   'P 1'
#
loop_
_entity.id
_entity.type
_entity.pdbx_description
1 polymer ?
#
loop_
_entity_poly.entity_id
_entity_poly.type
_entity_poly.pdbx_seq_one_letter_code
_entity_poly.pdbx_strand_id
1 'polypeptide(L)'
;MYVLCGVSFAHAAVDCRVTGAGRFADLADEKCKNYTLCIYVKATDSYLAYNTVCPSISVFNPLISKCTSPTNYACNFTVNIPRPSPSTICISDGYMPDPEPTNCATYIQCVKIKGVFTQLRHRCPEFTYYNPNTTLCESNYTCTDFSCVAPGRIADKADFTCRKYYYCVQLFNGTFAQFKYTCPADSVFNPITKLCTTHYSCS
;
A
#
# COMPACT_ATOMS: atom_id res chain seq x y z
N MET A 1 -37.29 -12.51 9.41
CA MET A 1 -36.20 -13.46 9.72
C MET A 1 -35.69 -13.95 8.37
N TYR A 2 -34.60 -13.45 7.80
CA TYR A 2 -33.22 -13.62 8.26
C TYR A 2 -32.36 -12.38 7.94
N VAL A 3 -31.59 -11.92 8.92
CA VAL A 3 -30.45 -11.02 8.73
C VAL A 3 -29.24 -11.93 8.53
N LEU A 4 -28.63 -11.92 7.33
CA LEU A 4 -27.33 -12.56 7.11
C LEU A 4 -26.26 -11.46 7.14
N CYS A 5 -25.57 -11.40 8.28
CA CYS A 5 -24.41 -10.58 8.53
C CYS A 5 -23.23 -11.13 7.69
N GLY A 6 -22.87 -10.43 6.62
CA GLY A 6 -21.73 -10.79 5.77
C GLY A 6 -20.45 -10.19 6.33
N VAL A 7 -19.67 -11.00 7.04
CA VAL A 7 -18.37 -10.65 7.61
C VAL A 7 -17.35 -10.49 6.47
N SER A 8 -16.86 -9.28 6.25
CA SER A 8 -15.79 -9.02 5.28
C SER A 8 -14.43 -9.42 5.89
N PHE A 9 -13.79 -10.45 5.33
CA PHE A 9 -12.42 -10.83 5.67
C PHE A 9 -11.43 -9.78 5.14
N ALA A 10 -11.06 -8.83 6.00
CA ALA A 10 -9.83 -8.08 5.84
C ALA A 10 -8.65 -9.06 5.97
N HIS A 11 -7.76 -9.11 4.97
CA HIS A 11 -6.48 -9.80 5.14
C HIS A 11 -5.71 -9.03 6.21
N ALA A 12 -5.71 -9.58 7.41
CA ALA A 12 -5.60 -8.83 8.64
C ALA A 12 -4.15 -8.41 8.89
N ALA A 13 -3.89 -7.09 8.82
CA ALA A 13 -2.86 -6.50 9.66
C ALA A 13 -3.07 -6.98 11.10
N VAL A 14 -2.00 -7.33 11.80
CA VAL A 14 -2.07 -7.88 13.17
C VAL A 14 -2.87 -6.93 14.06
N ASP A 15 -4.04 -7.39 14.52
CA ASP A 15 -4.85 -6.63 15.46
C ASP A 15 -4.31 -6.84 16.88
N CYS A 16 -3.58 -5.85 17.38
CA CYS A 16 -3.00 -5.86 18.72
C CYS A 16 -4.05 -5.89 19.85
N ARG A 17 -5.30 -5.49 19.58
CA ARG A 17 -6.38 -5.59 20.58
C ARG A 17 -6.85 -7.03 20.77
N VAL A 18 -6.76 -7.84 19.72
CA VAL A 18 -7.13 -9.26 19.74
C VAL A 18 -5.95 -10.12 20.19
N THR A 19 -4.74 -9.82 19.70
CA THR A 19 -3.53 -10.63 19.94
C THR A 19 -2.79 -10.28 21.23
N GLY A 20 -3.01 -9.10 21.79
CA GLY A 20 -2.33 -8.61 22.99
C GLY A 20 -0.90 -8.15 22.72
N ALA A 21 -0.14 -7.89 23.79
CA ALA A 21 1.25 -7.45 23.67
C ALA A 21 2.15 -8.61 23.24
N GLY A 22 3.00 -8.40 22.24
CA GLY A 22 3.80 -9.47 21.67
C GLY A 22 4.36 -9.14 20.31
N ARG A 23 4.99 -10.14 19.68
CA ARG A 23 5.53 -10.06 18.32
C ARG A 23 4.86 -11.12 17.46
N PHE A 24 4.32 -10.70 16.32
CA PHE A 24 3.48 -11.53 15.48
C PHE A 24 3.94 -11.44 14.02
N ALA A 25 4.01 -12.59 13.35
CA ALA A 25 4.47 -12.65 11.97
C ALA A 25 3.54 -11.87 11.05
N ASP A 26 4.11 -11.23 10.04
CA ASP A 26 3.34 -10.72 8.92
C ASP A 26 2.97 -11.89 8.00
N LEU A 27 1.69 -12.25 7.99
CA LEU A 27 1.15 -13.35 7.18
C LEU A 27 1.06 -13.00 5.68
N ALA A 28 1.40 -11.79 5.27
CA ALA A 28 1.57 -11.41 3.87
C ALA A 28 3.05 -11.43 3.43
N ASP A 29 3.99 -11.64 4.36
CA ASP A 29 5.41 -11.64 4.03
C ASP A 29 5.93 -13.04 3.71
N GLU A 30 5.99 -13.32 2.40
CA GLU A 30 6.56 -14.55 1.83
C GLU A 30 8.04 -14.78 2.20
N LYS A 31 8.75 -13.75 2.67
CA LYS A 31 10.16 -13.83 3.08
C LYS A 31 10.33 -13.94 4.61
N CYS A 32 9.23 -13.97 5.37
CA CYS A 32 9.21 -14.01 6.83
C CYS A 32 10.14 -12.97 7.47
N LYS A 33 10.31 -11.80 6.87
CA LYS A 33 11.18 -10.72 7.35
C LYS A 33 10.47 -9.74 8.27
N ASN A 34 9.17 -9.56 8.06
CA ASN A 34 8.34 -8.58 8.70
C ASN A 34 7.56 -9.21 9.85
N TYR A 35 7.41 -8.45 10.93
CA TYR A 35 6.57 -8.79 12.06
C TYR A 35 6.01 -7.52 12.69
N THR A 36 4.85 -7.62 13.32
CA THR A 36 4.25 -6.54 14.09
C THR A 36 4.59 -6.71 15.57
N LEU A 37 5.11 -5.65 16.18
CA LEU A 37 5.30 -5.53 17.62
C LEU A 37 4.12 -4.78 18.23
N CYS A 38 3.35 -5.46 19.06
CA CYS A 38 2.26 -4.91 19.84
C CYS A 38 2.74 -4.57 21.25
N ILE A 39 2.58 -3.32 21.66
CA ILE A 39 2.97 -2.83 22.99
C ILE A 39 1.73 -2.32 23.71
N TYR A 40 1.46 -2.85 24.91
CA TYR A 40 0.38 -2.37 25.75
C TYR A 40 0.76 -1.08 26.48
N VAL A 41 -0.10 -0.08 26.43
CA VAL A 41 0.04 1.21 27.09
C VAL A 41 -1.01 1.30 28.19
N LYS A 42 -0.59 1.01 29.42
CA LYS A 42 -1.46 1.02 30.62
C LYS A 42 -2.11 2.39 30.88
N ALA A 43 -1.43 3.48 30.55
CA ALA A 43 -1.92 4.84 30.81
C ALA A 43 -3.19 5.20 30.02
N THR A 44 -3.37 4.59 28.84
CA THR A 44 -4.49 4.86 27.92
C THR A 44 -5.33 3.62 27.66
N ASP A 45 -5.06 2.53 28.40
CA ASP A 45 -5.63 1.19 28.20
C ASP A 45 -5.72 0.80 26.71
N SER A 46 -4.60 0.97 25.99
CA SER A 46 -4.56 0.81 24.54
C SER A 46 -3.30 0.09 24.08
N TYR A 47 -3.27 -0.27 22.80
CA TYR A 47 -2.11 -0.94 22.18
C TYR A 47 -1.51 -0.06 21.08
N LEU A 48 -0.18 -0.01 21.04
CA LEU A 48 0.60 0.53 19.94
C LEU A 48 1.09 -0.63 19.07
N ALA A 49 0.93 -0.50 17.76
CA ALA A 49 1.39 -1.47 16.77
C ALA A 49 2.55 -0.89 15.97
N TYR A 50 3.68 -1.59 15.95
CA TYR A 50 4.85 -1.21 15.18
C TYR A 50 5.17 -2.30 14.16
N ASN A 51 5.15 -1.95 12.88
CA ASN A 51 5.65 -2.84 11.84
C ASN A 51 7.17 -2.78 11.85
N THR A 52 7.79 -3.95 11.94
CA THR A 52 9.22 -4.09 12.16
C THR A 52 9.80 -5.16 11.25
N VAL A 53 11.09 -5.03 10.96
CA VAL A 53 11.80 -5.94 10.06
C VAL A 53 12.93 -6.60 10.85
N CYS A 54 13.09 -7.90 10.69
CA CYS A 54 14.21 -8.61 11.28
C CYS A 54 15.55 -8.09 10.74
N PRO A 55 16.58 -7.90 11.58
CA PRO A 55 17.86 -7.34 11.15
C PRO A 55 18.64 -8.28 10.22
N SER A 56 19.55 -7.70 9.43
CA SER A 56 20.50 -8.43 8.56
C SER A 56 19.81 -9.48 7.67
N ILE A 57 20.22 -10.74 7.72
CA ILE A 57 19.61 -11.86 6.99
C ILE A 57 18.61 -12.69 7.81
N SER A 58 18.38 -12.33 9.09
CA SER A 58 17.52 -13.12 9.99
C SER A 58 16.06 -13.09 9.58
N VAL A 59 15.31 -14.15 9.85
CA VAL A 59 13.87 -14.29 9.56
C VAL A 59 13.09 -14.39 10.87
N PHE A 60 11.85 -13.91 10.89
CA PHE A 60 10.96 -13.99 12.01
C PHE A 60 10.39 -15.41 12.15
N ASN A 61 10.69 -16.06 13.27
CA ASN A 61 10.12 -17.34 13.64
C ASN A 61 8.93 -17.10 14.58
N PRO A 62 7.67 -17.33 14.14
CA PRO A 62 6.48 -17.12 14.94
C PRO A 62 6.36 -18.10 16.12
N LEU A 63 7.00 -19.27 16.07
CA LEU A 63 6.96 -20.26 17.16
C LEU A 63 7.65 -19.75 18.43
N ILE A 64 8.61 -18.84 18.26
CA ILE A 64 9.38 -18.25 19.36
C ILE A 64 9.25 -16.72 19.41
N SER A 65 8.41 -16.14 18.55
CA SER A 65 8.18 -14.70 18.39
C SER A 65 9.46 -13.86 18.28
N LYS A 66 10.50 -14.38 17.59
CA LYS A 66 11.83 -13.76 17.49
C LYS A 66 12.42 -13.91 16.09
N CYS A 67 13.29 -12.95 15.74
CA CYS A 67 14.17 -13.07 14.60
C CYS A 67 15.25 -14.12 14.88
N THR A 68 15.41 -15.08 13.98
CA THR A 68 16.39 -16.17 14.05
C THR A 68 17.11 -16.35 12.73
N SER A 69 18.18 -17.14 12.73
CA SER A 69 18.91 -17.49 11.50
C SER A 69 18.00 -18.26 10.54
N PRO A 70 18.07 -18.04 9.20
CA PRO A 70 17.32 -18.84 8.21
C PRO A 70 17.59 -20.35 8.28
N THR A 71 18.68 -20.76 8.91
CA THR A 71 19.00 -22.19 9.17
C THR A 71 18.20 -22.79 10.34
N ASN A 72 17.72 -21.96 11.26
CA ASN A 72 16.95 -22.38 12.45
C ASN A 72 15.44 -22.31 12.24
N TYR A 73 14.98 -21.64 11.18
CA TYR A 73 13.59 -21.55 10.80
C TYR A 73 13.49 -21.39 9.28
N ALA A 74 12.99 -22.43 8.62
CA ALA A 74 12.68 -22.38 7.21
C ALA A 74 11.32 -21.68 7.02
N CYS A 75 11.32 -20.55 6.32
CA CYS A 75 10.11 -19.84 5.94
C CYS A 75 9.35 -20.66 4.88
N ASN A 76 8.53 -21.61 5.32
CA ASN A 76 7.72 -22.46 4.45
C ASN A 76 6.30 -21.92 4.37
N PHE A 77 6.07 -21.05 3.40
CA PHE A 77 4.75 -20.51 3.08
C PHE A 77 3.96 -21.55 2.25
N THR A 78 3.17 -22.40 2.89
CA THR A 78 2.11 -23.16 2.20
C THR A 78 0.82 -22.36 2.27
N VAL A 79 0.59 -21.50 1.28
CA VAL A 79 -0.69 -20.82 1.16
C VAL A 79 -1.62 -21.66 0.30
N ASN A 80 -2.72 -22.14 0.89
CA ASN A 80 -3.92 -22.39 0.10
C ASN A 80 -4.53 -21.02 -0.25
N ILE A 81 -4.02 -20.38 -1.31
CA ILE A 81 -4.58 -19.13 -1.83
C ILE A 81 -5.82 -19.47 -2.68
N PRO A 82 -7.01 -18.92 -2.39
CA PRO A 82 -8.00 -18.73 -3.44
C PRO A 82 -7.39 -17.74 -4.44
N ARG A 83 -7.12 -18.22 -5.67
CA ARG A 83 -6.69 -17.42 -6.84
C ARG A 83 -7.18 -15.96 -6.75
N PRO A 84 -6.29 -14.95 -6.86
CA PRO A 84 -6.69 -13.55 -6.69
C PRO A 84 -7.84 -13.23 -7.63
N SER A 85 -9.01 -12.89 -7.06
CA SER A 85 -10.07 -12.26 -7.84
C SER A 85 -9.55 -10.89 -8.26
N PRO A 86 -9.63 -10.50 -9.54
CA PRO A 86 -9.28 -9.15 -9.94
C PRO A 86 -10.16 -8.19 -9.13
N SER A 87 -9.54 -7.25 -8.39
CA SER A 87 -10.25 -6.08 -7.89
C SER A 87 -10.84 -5.37 -9.12
N THR A 88 -12.15 -5.44 -9.29
CA THR A 88 -12.80 -4.89 -10.48
C THR A 88 -12.88 -3.37 -10.34
N ILE A 89 -11.86 -2.66 -10.84
CA ILE A 89 -11.88 -1.19 -10.99
C ILE A 89 -13.02 -0.81 -11.97
N CYS A 90 -13.30 -1.68 -12.94
CA CYS A 90 -14.34 -1.51 -13.95
C CYS A 90 -15.77 -1.67 -13.41
N ILE A 91 -16.49 -0.56 -13.29
CA ILE A 91 -17.94 -0.54 -12.99
C ILE A 91 -18.80 -0.34 -14.25
N SER A 92 -18.19 0.13 -15.34
CA SER A 92 -18.83 0.37 -16.64
C SER A 92 -17.81 0.17 -17.77
N ASP A 93 -18.31 0.01 -19.00
CA ASP A 93 -17.49 0.11 -20.20
C ASP A 93 -16.90 1.52 -20.33
N GLY A 94 -15.67 1.61 -20.84
CA GLY A 94 -15.03 2.90 -21.13
C GLY A 94 -13.59 3.00 -20.62
N TYR A 95 -13.08 4.23 -20.63
CA TYR A 95 -11.74 4.56 -20.14
C TYR A 95 -11.86 5.23 -18.78
N MET A 96 -10.97 4.89 -17.86
CA MET A 96 -10.95 5.44 -16.51
C MET A 96 -9.53 5.60 -15.98
N PRO A 97 -9.34 6.43 -14.94
CA PRO A 97 -8.04 6.59 -14.30
C PRO A 97 -7.48 5.25 -13.85
N ASP A 98 -6.19 5.04 -14.14
CA ASP A 98 -5.45 3.97 -13.50
C ASP A 98 -5.16 4.38 -12.04
N PRO A 99 -5.65 3.63 -11.04
CA PRO A 99 -5.42 3.98 -9.64
C PRO A 99 -3.93 3.93 -9.27
N GLU A 100 -3.10 3.25 -10.06
CA GLU A 100 -1.68 3.08 -9.79
C GLU A 100 -0.90 2.97 -11.11
N PRO A 101 0.10 3.82 -11.43
CA PRO A 101 0.62 4.91 -10.64
C PRO A 101 -0.21 6.19 -10.74
N THR A 102 -0.24 6.93 -9.63
CA THR A 102 -0.92 8.22 -9.44
C THR A 102 -0.31 9.40 -10.22
N ASN A 103 0.50 9.15 -11.25
CA ASN A 103 1.09 10.18 -12.09
C ASN A 103 0.30 10.40 -13.40
N CYS A 104 -0.91 9.82 -13.49
CA CYS A 104 -1.80 9.93 -14.63
C CYS A 104 -1.19 9.46 -15.97
N ALA A 105 -0.03 8.80 -15.96
CA ALA A 105 0.65 8.36 -17.19
C ALA A 105 0.03 7.09 -17.78
N THR A 106 -0.85 6.42 -17.04
CA THR A 106 -1.56 5.23 -17.47
C THR A 106 -3.06 5.36 -17.20
N TYR A 107 -3.85 4.63 -17.96
CA TYR A 107 -5.31 4.55 -17.81
C TYR A 107 -5.79 3.12 -18.04
N ILE A 108 -6.97 2.81 -17.54
CA ILE A 108 -7.61 1.51 -17.70
C ILE A 108 -8.72 1.62 -18.74
N GLN A 109 -8.71 0.71 -19.71
CA GLN A 109 -9.83 0.44 -20.59
C GLN A 109 -10.62 -0.74 -20.04
N CYS A 110 -11.89 -0.51 -19.78
CA CYS A 110 -12.85 -1.50 -19.33
C CYS A 110 -13.72 -1.93 -20.51
N VAL A 111 -13.74 -3.24 -20.78
CA VAL A 111 -14.57 -3.85 -21.84
C VAL A 111 -15.40 -4.97 -21.23
N LYS A 112 -16.72 -4.89 -21.35
CA LYS A 112 -17.66 -5.89 -20.88
C LYS A 112 -17.90 -6.93 -21.96
N ILE A 113 -17.31 -8.11 -21.76
CA ILE A 113 -17.44 -9.24 -22.68
C ILE A 113 -18.28 -10.31 -22.00
N LYS A 114 -19.45 -10.63 -22.56
CA LYS A 114 -20.37 -11.65 -22.04
C LYS A 114 -20.72 -11.46 -20.54
N GLY A 115 -20.93 -10.21 -20.12
CA GLY A 115 -21.28 -9.88 -18.74
C GLY A 115 -20.11 -9.76 -17.77
N VAL A 116 -18.88 -10.03 -18.22
CA VAL A 116 -17.66 -9.96 -17.40
C VAL A 116 -16.80 -8.78 -17.88
N PHE A 117 -16.33 -7.94 -16.96
CA PHE A 117 -15.40 -6.86 -17.29
C PHE A 117 -13.98 -7.40 -17.47
N THR A 118 -13.40 -7.12 -18.63
CA THR A 118 -11.97 -7.27 -18.93
C THR A 118 -11.32 -5.90 -18.80
N GLN A 119 -10.20 -5.82 -18.10
CA GLN A 119 -9.46 -4.59 -17.87
C GLN A 119 -8.16 -4.63 -18.67
N LEU A 120 -7.91 -3.61 -19.46
CA LEU A 120 -6.70 -3.44 -20.26
C LEU A 120 -6.01 -2.18 -19.79
N ARG A 121 -4.71 -2.27 -19.52
CA ARG A 121 -3.92 -1.15 -19.02
C ARG A 121 -3.14 -0.53 -20.15
N HIS A 122 -3.26 0.78 -20.30
CA HIS A 122 -2.64 1.56 -21.37
C HIS A 122 -1.76 2.64 -20.79
N ARG A 123 -0.75 3.04 -21.56
CA ARG A 123 0.13 4.16 -21.24
C ARG A 123 -0.16 5.31 -22.19
N CYS A 124 -0.23 6.52 -21.66
CA CYS A 124 -0.29 7.72 -22.48
C CYS A 124 1.01 7.92 -23.27
N PRO A 125 0.95 8.57 -24.45
CA PRO A 125 2.14 9.04 -25.15
C PRO A 125 3.06 9.85 -24.24
N GLU A 126 4.35 9.90 -24.57
CA GLU A 126 5.33 10.63 -23.77
C GLU A 126 4.93 12.09 -23.56
N PHE A 127 5.14 12.59 -22.34
CA PHE A 127 4.79 13.96 -21.91
C PHE A 127 3.29 14.31 -21.99
N THR A 128 2.40 13.30 -22.03
CA THR A 128 0.95 13.49 -21.92
C THR A 128 0.38 12.70 -20.74
N TYR A 129 -0.75 13.15 -20.21
CA TYR A 129 -1.35 12.61 -18.99
C TYR A 129 -2.84 12.40 -19.19
N TYR A 130 -3.37 11.28 -18.68
CA TYR A 130 -4.77 10.94 -18.78
C TYR A 130 -5.63 11.91 -17.97
N ASN A 131 -6.48 12.66 -18.66
CA ASN A 131 -7.46 13.56 -18.05
C ASN A 131 -8.79 12.81 -17.88
N PRO A 132 -9.25 12.55 -16.63
CA PRO A 132 -10.51 11.84 -16.38
C PRO A 132 -11.75 12.58 -16.90
N ASN A 133 -11.69 13.90 -17.06
CA ASN A 133 -12.83 14.70 -17.50
C ASN A 133 -13.07 14.58 -19.00
N THR A 134 -12.00 14.46 -19.78
CA THR A 134 -12.07 14.37 -21.25
C THR A 134 -11.84 12.95 -21.76
N THR A 135 -11.33 12.06 -20.91
CA THR A 135 -10.91 10.69 -21.22
C THR A 135 -9.77 10.59 -22.25
N LEU A 136 -8.98 11.66 -22.39
CA LEU A 136 -7.88 11.78 -23.33
C LEU A 136 -6.52 11.95 -22.63
N CYS A 137 -5.44 11.61 -23.32
CA CYS A 137 -4.09 11.94 -22.90
C CYS A 137 -3.73 13.34 -23.38
N GLU A 138 -3.50 14.26 -22.45
CA GLU A 138 -3.31 15.69 -22.71
C GLU A 138 -1.97 16.17 -22.14
N SER A 139 -1.22 16.97 -22.89
CA SER A 139 0.08 17.51 -22.45
C SER A 139 -0.05 18.67 -21.46
N ASN A 140 -1.17 19.38 -21.49
CA ASN A 140 -1.52 20.47 -20.58
C ASN A 140 -2.34 20.01 -19.37
N TYR A 141 -2.73 18.73 -19.32
CA TYR A 141 -3.37 18.18 -18.14
C TYR A 141 -2.33 18.11 -17.02
N THR A 142 -2.55 18.94 -16.01
CA THR A 142 -1.78 18.86 -14.77
C THR A 142 -2.43 17.78 -13.94
N CYS A 143 -1.68 16.72 -13.67
CA CYS A 143 -2.06 15.68 -12.73
C CYS A 143 -2.01 16.28 -11.31
N THR A 144 -3.00 17.12 -10.99
CA THR A 144 -3.32 17.65 -9.67
C THR A 144 -4.55 16.88 -9.17
N ASP A 145 -4.64 16.41 -7.95
CA ASP A 145 -3.70 16.38 -6.85
C ASP A 145 -3.78 14.96 -6.31
N PHE A 146 -2.61 14.39 -5.99
CA PHE A 146 -2.61 13.27 -5.05
C PHE A 146 -3.52 13.66 -3.88
N SER A 147 -4.55 12.86 -3.62
CA SER A 147 -5.46 13.05 -2.50
C SER A 147 -5.28 11.88 -1.57
N CYS A 148 -5.05 12.18 -0.30
CA CYS A 148 -4.95 11.17 0.73
C CYS A 148 -6.25 10.35 0.80
N VAL A 149 -6.16 9.07 0.44
CA VAL A 149 -7.22 8.08 0.66
C VAL A 149 -6.95 7.21 1.89
N ALA A 150 -5.74 7.31 2.44
CA ALA A 150 -5.29 6.60 3.63
C ALA A 150 -4.24 7.44 4.37
N PRO A 151 -4.09 7.29 5.70
CA PRO A 151 -3.05 7.95 6.45
C PRO A 151 -1.68 7.33 6.14
N GLY A 152 -0.62 8.14 6.21
CA GLY A 152 0.75 7.67 5.99
C GLY A 152 1.57 8.56 5.08
N ARG A 153 2.76 8.08 4.70
CA ARG A 153 3.66 8.78 3.76
C ARG A 153 3.59 8.11 2.40
N ILE A 154 3.35 8.87 1.35
CA ILE A 154 3.19 8.38 -0.01
C ILE A 154 4.19 9.11 -0.91
N ALA A 155 4.93 8.36 -1.73
CA ALA A 155 5.86 8.95 -2.68
C ALA A 155 5.12 9.91 -3.62
N ASP A 156 5.69 11.08 -3.86
CA ASP A 156 5.20 11.96 -4.89
C ASP A 156 5.62 11.38 -6.25
N LYS A 157 4.74 10.59 -6.88
CA LYS A 157 5.05 9.93 -8.15
C LYS A 157 5.21 10.92 -9.32
N ALA A 158 4.88 12.20 -9.12
CA ALA A 158 5.17 13.28 -10.06
C ALA A 158 6.58 13.88 -9.87
N ASP A 159 7.29 13.53 -8.79
CA ASP A 159 8.66 13.97 -8.58
C ASP A 159 9.67 12.96 -9.13
N PHE A 160 10.21 13.25 -10.31
CA PHE A 160 11.26 12.45 -10.94
C PHE A 160 12.59 12.43 -10.17
N THR A 161 12.77 13.30 -9.18
CA THR A 161 13.95 13.24 -8.29
C THR A 161 13.75 12.28 -7.12
N CYS A 162 12.56 11.68 -6.98
CA CYS A 162 12.12 10.86 -5.85
C CYS A 162 12.35 11.51 -4.47
N ARG A 163 12.57 12.82 -4.36
CA ARG A 163 12.84 13.47 -3.07
C ARG A 163 11.54 13.89 -2.38
N LYS A 164 10.44 14.02 -3.10
CA LYS A 164 9.18 14.52 -2.57
C LYS A 164 8.25 13.39 -2.19
N TYR A 165 7.48 13.63 -1.14
CA TYR A 165 6.44 12.73 -0.68
C TYR A 165 5.32 13.52 -0.03
N TYR A 166 4.13 12.94 -0.01
CA TYR A 166 2.99 13.45 0.72
C TYR A 166 2.90 12.76 2.07
N TYR A 167 2.53 13.50 3.11
CA TYR A 167 2.15 13.00 4.41
C TYR A 167 0.68 13.26 4.65
N CYS A 168 -0.07 12.19 4.82
CA CYS A 168 -1.50 12.14 5.01
C CYS A 168 -1.83 11.87 6.48
N VAL A 169 -2.61 12.76 7.08
CA VAL A 169 -3.10 12.63 8.46
C VAL A 169 -4.62 12.60 8.43
N GLN A 170 -5.23 11.53 8.95
CA GLN A 170 -6.68 11.44 9.05
C GLN A 170 -7.19 12.34 10.18
N LEU A 171 -8.20 13.15 9.89
CA LEU A 171 -8.90 14.01 10.84
C LEU A 171 -10.12 13.29 11.42
N PHE A 172 -10.66 13.81 12.53
CA PHE A 172 -11.80 13.19 13.25
C PHE A 172 -13.07 13.06 12.39
N ASN A 173 -13.28 13.96 11.43
CA ASN A 173 -14.39 13.93 10.48
C ASN A 173 -14.20 12.91 9.33
N GLY A 174 -13.12 12.12 9.35
CA GLY A 174 -12.80 11.15 8.31
C GLY A 174 -12.12 11.72 7.06
N THR A 175 -11.93 13.04 6.96
CA THR A 175 -11.15 13.66 5.87
C THR A 175 -9.66 13.62 6.19
N PHE A 176 -8.82 13.98 5.23
CA PHE A 176 -7.37 13.96 5.40
C PHE A 176 -6.76 15.37 5.31
N ALA A 177 -5.87 15.69 6.26
CA ALA A 177 -4.90 16.76 6.08
C ALA A 177 -3.71 16.22 5.29
N GLN A 178 -3.30 16.96 4.27
CA GLN A 178 -2.23 16.58 3.35
C GLN A 178 -1.11 17.60 3.40
N PHE A 179 0.12 17.10 3.51
CA PHE A 179 1.33 17.91 3.53
C PHE A 179 2.31 17.37 2.51
N LYS A 180 3.00 18.25 1.77
CA LYS A 180 4.04 17.87 0.83
C LYS A 180 5.41 18.15 1.43
N TYR A 181 6.26 17.15 1.51
CA TYR A 181 7.60 17.24 2.08
C TYR A 181 8.65 16.89 1.04
N THR A 182 9.85 17.44 1.23
CA THR A 182 11.06 17.05 0.51
C THR A 182 11.99 16.36 1.50
N CYS A 183 12.60 15.26 1.09
CA CYS A 183 13.58 14.54 1.87
C CYS A 183 14.80 15.43 2.18
N PRO A 184 15.38 15.31 3.37
CA PRO A 184 16.52 16.11 3.78
C PRO A 184 17.80 15.71 3.03
N ALA A 185 18.70 16.67 2.79
CA ALA A 185 19.94 16.49 2.05
C ALA A 185 19.70 15.81 0.68
N ASP A 186 20.64 14.98 0.23
CA ASP A 186 20.55 14.27 -1.06
C ASP A 186 19.83 12.91 -0.93
N SER A 187 19.03 12.72 0.12
CA SER A 187 18.25 11.50 0.30
C SER A 187 16.99 11.50 -0.55
N VAL A 188 16.53 10.31 -0.93
CA VAL A 188 15.32 10.09 -1.72
C VAL A 188 14.30 9.30 -0.91
N PHE A 189 13.02 9.53 -1.17
CA PHE A 189 11.92 8.84 -0.53
C PHE A 189 11.80 7.43 -1.10
N ASN A 190 11.94 6.44 -0.22
CA ASN A 190 11.71 5.04 -0.58
C ASN A 190 10.23 4.69 -0.37
N PRO A 191 9.46 4.36 -1.43
CA PRO A 191 8.04 4.05 -1.34
C PRO A 191 7.74 2.73 -0.63
N ILE A 192 8.74 1.88 -0.42
CA ILE A 192 8.62 0.61 0.30
C ILE A 192 8.75 0.87 1.80
N THR A 193 9.83 1.53 2.22
CA THR A 193 10.10 1.77 3.65
C THR A 193 9.38 3.01 4.20
N LYS A 194 8.80 3.85 3.33
CA LYS A 194 8.11 5.11 3.66
C LYS A 194 9.03 6.15 4.33
N LEU A 195 10.33 6.05 4.10
CA LEU A 195 11.37 6.87 4.70
C LEU A 195 12.29 7.47 3.64
N CYS A 196 12.88 8.61 3.97
CA CYS A 196 13.98 9.19 3.21
C CYS A 196 15.26 8.41 3.49
N THR A 197 15.97 8.01 2.43
CA THR A 197 17.19 7.21 2.50
C THR A 197 18.12 7.54 1.33
N THR A 198 19.42 7.34 1.51
CA THR A 198 20.44 7.44 0.46
C THR A 198 20.63 6.14 -0.32
N HIS A 199 20.02 5.04 0.13
CA HIS A 199 20.22 3.69 -0.43
C HIS A 199 19.10 3.23 -1.38
N TYR A 200 18.14 4.10 -1.69
CA TYR A 200 17.09 3.80 -2.66
C TYR A 200 17.46 4.40 -4.01
N SER A 201 17.40 3.59 -5.06
CA SER A 201 17.57 4.06 -6.43
C SER A 201 16.20 4.34 -7.03
N CYS A 202 15.95 5.62 -7.35
CA CYS A 202 14.81 6.04 -8.15
C CYS A 202 15.00 5.53 -9.59
N SER A 203 13.98 4.91 -10.17
CA SER A 203 13.99 4.38 -11.54
C SER A 203 12.80 4.91 -12.33
#